data_AF-A0A154MMU2-F1
#
_entry.id   AF-A0A154MMU2-F1
#
_cell.length_a   1.000
_cell.length_b   1.000
_cell.length_c   1.000
_cell.angle_alpha   90.00
_cell.angle_beta   90.00
_cell.angle_gamma   90.00
#
_symmetry.space_group_name_H-M   'P 1'
#
loop_
_entity.id
_entity.type
_entity.pdbx_description
1 polymer ?
#
loop_
_entity_poly.entity_id
_entity_poly.type
_entity_poly.pdbx_seq_one_letter_code
_entity_poly.pdbx_strand_id
1 'polypeptide(L)'
;MIVLTVATAALLSGCSDKKPGDPTPAPLPASSSARLPSDGAPAVTDPITNTAAVEKDPCSAIPTAEIEAIGGKVERSRTVDLSEGLNCSWLFVEAPSTLSGGLVVGNKKGLSALYAQKSTGGLTTFKPVDPIEGHPAVIYANGSEGRGTCTLAVGIRDDLVYTVIPHLSAGNPMVEDPCGMAAKVAAAAIKNFKGA
;
A
#
# COMPACT_ATOMS: atom_id res chain seq x y z
N MET A 1 -7.18 -29.09 66.86
CA MET A 1 -7.85 -30.41 66.94
C MET A 1 -7.17 -31.31 65.92
N ILE A 2 -6.15 -32.11 66.28
CA ILE A 2 -6.19 -33.51 66.75
C ILE A 2 -7.06 -34.34 65.76
N VAL A 3 -6.56 -35.32 64.98
CA VAL A 3 -6.04 -36.68 65.27
C VAL A 3 -5.48 -37.23 63.92
N LEU A 4 -4.20 -37.54 63.69
CA LEU A 4 -3.37 -38.75 63.95
C LEU A 4 -3.93 -40.13 63.50
N THR A 5 -3.08 -40.92 62.82
CA THR A 5 -3.07 -42.42 62.68
C THR A 5 -3.88 -43.05 61.52
N VAL A 6 -3.53 -44.16 60.84
CA VAL A 6 -2.60 -45.31 61.03
C VAL A 6 -2.14 -45.88 59.65
N ALA A 7 -0.98 -46.55 59.63
CA ALA A 7 -0.42 -47.48 58.62
C ALA A 7 -1.36 -48.68 58.25
N THR A 8 -1.16 -49.59 57.28
CA THR A 8 0.03 -50.40 56.92
C THR A 8 -0.26 -51.29 55.68
N ALA A 9 0.77 -51.54 54.85
CA ALA A 9 1.19 -52.77 54.15
C ALA A 9 0.34 -53.55 53.08
N ALA A 10 1.04 -53.78 51.94
CA ALA A 10 1.41 -55.09 51.34
C ALA A 10 0.75 -55.64 50.04
N LEU A 11 1.64 -55.82 49.03
CA LEU A 11 1.82 -56.93 48.05
C LEU A 11 1.15 -56.93 46.64
N LEU A 12 2.04 -56.80 45.64
CA LEU A 12 2.27 -57.56 44.39
C LEU A 12 1.19 -57.79 43.30
N SER A 13 1.66 -57.56 42.06
CA SER A 13 1.40 -58.25 40.78
C SER A 13 0.46 -57.60 39.74
N GLY A 14 0.86 -57.68 38.47
CA GLY A 14 -0.06 -57.64 37.32
C GLY A 14 0.32 -56.70 36.17
N CYS A 15 0.99 -57.21 35.14
CA CYS A 15 1.31 -56.54 33.88
C CYS A 15 0.08 -56.09 33.06
N SER A 16 0.18 -54.95 32.37
CA SER A 16 -0.10 -54.87 30.92
C SER A 16 0.29 -53.51 30.35
N ASP A 17 1.20 -53.55 29.39
CA ASP A 17 1.54 -52.45 28.49
C ASP A 17 0.29 -51.80 27.88
N LYS A 18 0.17 -50.48 28.03
CA LYS A 18 -0.66 -49.66 27.16
C LYS A 18 0.06 -48.35 26.89
N LYS A 19 0.68 -48.31 25.72
CA LYS A 19 1.27 -47.13 25.10
C LYS A 19 0.19 -46.05 24.97
N PRO A 20 0.30 -44.88 25.62
CA PRO A 20 -0.62 -43.79 25.38
C PRO A 20 -0.44 -43.30 23.95
N GLY A 21 -1.52 -43.30 23.19
CA GLY A 21 -1.56 -42.67 21.87
C GLY A 21 -1.33 -41.17 22.02
N ASP A 22 -0.33 -40.67 21.31
CA ASP A 22 -0.09 -39.25 21.15
C ASP A 22 -1.26 -38.67 20.32
N PRO A 23 -2.05 -37.70 20.84
CA PRO A 23 -3.06 -37.06 20.03
C PRO A 23 -2.37 -36.23 18.95
N THR A 24 -2.34 -36.76 17.73
CA THR A 24 -1.91 -36.00 16.54
C THR A 24 -2.79 -34.75 16.45
N PRO A 25 -2.23 -33.53 16.51
CA PRO A 25 -2.99 -32.32 16.30
C PRO A 25 -3.62 -32.36 14.91
N ALA A 26 -4.94 -32.17 14.84
CA ALA A 26 -5.60 -31.95 13.56
C ALA A 26 -4.89 -30.79 12.84
N PRO A 27 -4.57 -30.91 11.54
CA PRO A 27 -4.03 -29.79 10.80
C PRO A 27 -5.01 -28.62 10.91
N LEU A 28 -4.58 -27.54 11.56
CA LEU A 28 -5.26 -26.25 11.44
C LEU A 28 -5.39 -25.96 9.93
N PRO A 29 -6.56 -25.52 9.43
CA PRO A 29 -6.64 -25.10 8.05
C PRO A 29 -5.56 -24.04 7.85
N ALA A 30 -4.61 -24.33 6.98
CA ALA A 30 -3.57 -23.38 6.63
C ALA A 30 -4.29 -22.09 6.21
N SER A 31 -4.04 -21.00 6.93
CA SER A 31 -4.48 -19.66 6.52
C SER A 31 -4.02 -19.48 5.09
N SER A 32 -4.94 -19.61 4.14
CA SER A 32 -4.66 -19.40 2.74
C SER A 32 -4.24 -17.96 2.65
N SER A 33 -2.95 -17.71 2.40
CA SER A 33 -2.48 -16.40 2.01
C SER A 33 -3.30 -16.03 0.79
N ALA A 34 -4.28 -15.13 0.95
CA ALA A 34 -5.17 -14.77 -0.12
C ALA A 34 -4.32 -14.34 -1.32
N ARG A 35 -4.49 -15.04 -2.45
CA ARG A 35 -3.73 -14.78 -3.67
C ARG A 35 -4.13 -13.39 -4.17
N LEU A 36 -3.14 -12.56 -4.48
CA LEU A 36 -3.37 -11.25 -5.10
C LEU A 36 -3.49 -11.41 -6.64
N PRO A 37 -4.24 -10.52 -7.32
CA PRO A 37 -5.12 -9.51 -6.74
C PRO A 37 -6.37 -10.14 -6.08
N SER A 38 -6.95 -9.46 -5.10
CA SER A 38 -8.17 -9.89 -4.38
C SER A 38 -9.23 -8.80 -4.36
N ASP A 39 -10.41 -9.10 -3.79
CA ASP A 39 -11.49 -8.13 -3.54
C ASP A 39 -12.03 -7.44 -4.81
N GLY A 40 -11.83 -8.05 -5.98
CA GLY A 40 -12.23 -7.51 -7.28
C GLY A 40 -11.26 -6.49 -7.88
N ALA A 41 -10.06 -6.33 -7.30
CA ALA A 41 -9.01 -5.50 -7.90
C ALA A 41 -8.54 -6.09 -9.25
N PRO A 42 -8.32 -5.25 -10.27
CA PRO A 42 -7.72 -5.68 -11.53
C PRO A 42 -6.29 -6.19 -11.31
N ALA A 43 -5.90 -7.22 -12.07
CA ALA A 43 -4.52 -7.68 -12.09
C ALA A 43 -3.60 -6.67 -12.81
N VAL A 44 -2.37 -6.55 -12.35
CA VAL A 44 -1.31 -5.83 -13.06
C VAL A 44 -0.66 -6.78 -14.07
N THR A 45 -1.00 -6.61 -15.35
CA THR A 45 -0.57 -7.54 -16.41
C THR A 45 0.87 -7.37 -16.86
N ASP A 46 1.45 -6.18 -16.64
CA ASP A 46 2.84 -5.84 -17.00
C ASP A 46 3.56 -5.30 -15.75
N PRO A 47 3.89 -6.15 -14.76
CA PRO A 47 4.40 -5.71 -13.48
C PRO A 47 5.81 -5.13 -13.58
N ILE A 48 6.04 -4.00 -12.89
CA ILE A 48 7.40 -3.42 -12.77
C ILE A 48 8.09 -4.01 -11.54
N THR A 49 9.13 -4.78 -11.78
CA THR A 49 9.85 -5.54 -10.74
C THR A 49 11.07 -4.80 -10.19
N ASN A 50 11.71 -3.94 -10.98
CA ASN A 50 12.88 -3.16 -10.57
C ASN A 50 12.48 -1.85 -9.87
N THR A 51 11.92 -1.94 -8.66
CA THR A 51 11.46 -0.76 -7.90
C THR A 51 12.44 -0.29 -6.82
N ALA A 52 13.48 -1.08 -6.51
CA ALA A 52 14.34 -0.87 -5.34
C ALA A 52 15.04 0.51 -5.30
N ALA A 53 15.46 1.04 -6.46
CA ALA A 53 16.07 2.37 -6.53
C ALA A 53 15.09 3.47 -6.12
N VAL A 54 13.85 3.39 -6.60
CA VAL A 54 12.76 4.34 -6.30
C VAL A 54 12.29 4.20 -4.86
N GLU A 55 12.24 2.99 -4.32
CA GLU A 55 11.90 2.75 -2.91
C GLU A 55 12.89 3.43 -1.96
N LYS A 56 14.18 3.47 -2.34
CA LYS A 56 15.25 4.08 -1.55
C LYS A 56 15.35 5.59 -1.77
N ASP A 57 15.13 6.05 -2.99
CA ASP A 57 15.19 7.47 -3.37
C ASP A 57 14.01 7.83 -4.29
N PRO A 58 12.83 8.11 -3.73
CA PRO A 58 11.64 8.39 -4.53
C PRO A 58 11.73 9.72 -5.30
N CYS A 59 12.63 10.63 -4.92
CA CYS A 59 12.81 11.88 -5.66
C CYS A 59 13.62 11.69 -6.95
N SER A 60 14.38 10.61 -7.07
CA SER A 60 15.07 10.24 -8.31
C SER A 60 14.12 9.66 -9.37
N ALA A 61 12.90 9.26 -8.98
CA ALA A 61 11.90 8.64 -9.85
C ALA A 61 11.49 9.51 -11.04
N ILE A 62 11.43 10.82 -10.84
CA ILE A 62 10.95 11.78 -11.83
C ILE A 62 11.88 12.99 -11.79
N PRO A 63 12.52 13.36 -12.91
CA PRO A 63 13.27 14.60 -12.99
C PRO A 63 12.40 15.80 -12.63
N THR A 64 12.90 16.73 -11.81
CA THR A 64 12.15 17.93 -11.41
C THR A 64 11.63 18.72 -12.63
N ALA A 65 12.38 18.75 -13.73
CA ALA A 65 11.96 19.41 -14.97
C ALA A 65 10.65 18.85 -15.55
N GLU A 66 10.39 17.55 -15.42
CA GLU A 66 9.12 16.96 -15.85
C GLU A 66 7.96 17.36 -14.93
N ILE A 67 8.23 17.46 -13.62
CA ILE A 67 7.24 17.99 -12.66
C ILE A 67 6.93 19.46 -12.97
N GLU A 68 7.95 20.25 -13.28
CA GLU A 68 7.79 21.67 -13.62
C GLU A 68 6.98 21.86 -14.91
N ALA A 69 7.20 21.02 -15.92
CA ALA A 69 6.44 21.03 -17.16
C ALA A 69 4.95 20.72 -16.96
N ILE A 70 4.58 20.02 -15.87
CA ILE A 70 3.20 19.65 -15.57
C ILE A 70 2.53 20.64 -14.61
N GLY A 71 3.21 21.01 -13.52
CA GLY A 71 2.59 21.59 -12.32
C GLY A 71 2.99 23.02 -12.00
N GLY A 72 3.92 23.61 -12.74
CA GLY A 72 4.51 24.92 -12.44
C GLY A 72 5.86 24.83 -11.72
N LYS A 73 6.44 25.96 -11.36
CA LYS A 73 7.84 26.02 -10.91
C LYS A 73 8.01 25.34 -9.55
N VAL A 74 9.01 24.47 -9.42
CA VAL A 74 9.34 23.81 -8.14
C VAL A 74 10.35 24.66 -7.39
N GLU A 75 10.02 25.03 -6.15
CA GLU A 75 10.94 25.71 -5.23
C GLU A 75 12.00 24.74 -4.73
N ARG A 76 11.55 23.57 -4.29
CA ARG A 76 12.41 22.48 -3.80
C ARG A 76 11.65 21.16 -3.82
N SER A 77 12.41 20.07 -3.85
CA SER A 77 11.91 18.73 -3.57
C SER A 77 12.63 18.14 -2.35
N ARG A 78 11.97 17.22 -1.66
CA ARG A 78 12.56 16.47 -0.54
C ARG A 78 11.90 15.10 -0.40
N THR A 79 12.68 14.13 0.07
CA THR A 79 12.13 12.86 0.54
C THR A 79 11.43 13.07 1.88
N VAL A 80 10.25 12.50 2.02
CA VAL A 80 9.47 12.45 3.27
C VAL A 80 9.22 11.00 3.64
N ASP A 81 9.40 10.70 4.92
CA ASP A 81 9.16 9.38 5.49
C ASP A 81 7.71 9.31 6.00
N LEU A 82 6.93 8.41 5.42
CA LEU A 82 5.54 8.15 5.79
C LEU A 82 5.43 6.71 6.32
N SER A 83 4.37 6.43 7.09
CA SER A 83 4.19 5.10 7.71
C SER A 83 4.20 3.94 6.71
N GLU A 84 3.84 4.21 5.46
CA GLU A 84 3.72 3.20 4.40
C GLU A 84 4.86 3.25 3.36
N GLY A 85 5.86 4.12 3.54
CA GLY A 85 6.98 4.24 2.61
C GLY A 85 7.53 5.66 2.46
N LEU A 86 8.60 5.77 1.67
CA LEU A 86 9.19 7.05 1.32
C LEU A 86 8.46 7.67 0.12
N ASN A 87 8.15 8.95 0.22
CA ASN A 87 7.64 9.75 -0.90
C ASN A 87 8.61 10.87 -1.23
N CYS A 88 8.61 11.29 -2.49
CA CYS A 88 9.11 12.61 -2.85
C CYS A 88 8.00 13.64 -2.69
N SER A 89 8.31 14.76 -2.07
CA SER A 89 7.45 15.92 -1.97
C SER A 89 8.06 17.09 -2.73
N TRP A 90 7.40 17.54 -3.79
CA TRP A 90 7.71 18.77 -4.51
C TRP A 90 6.88 19.91 -3.95
N LEU A 91 7.55 21.02 -3.60
CA LEU A 91 6.93 22.26 -3.17
C LEU A 91 7.02 23.26 -4.31
N PHE A 92 5.89 23.83 -4.71
CA PHE A 92 5.83 24.81 -5.81
C PHE A 92 6.05 26.23 -5.30
N VAL A 93 6.65 27.07 -6.15
CA VAL A 93 6.86 28.50 -5.87
C VAL A 93 5.52 29.24 -5.85
N GLU A 94 4.62 28.90 -6.79
CA GLU A 94 3.32 29.55 -6.89
C GLU A 94 2.32 28.99 -5.87
N ALA A 95 2.09 29.78 -4.81
CA ALA A 95 1.24 29.46 -3.67
C ALA A 95 1.72 28.21 -2.90
N PRO A 96 1.37 28.01 -1.62
CA PRO A 96 1.80 26.83 -0.88
C PRO A 96 1.06 25.59 -1.42
N SER A 97 1.56 25.06 -2.54
CA SER A 97 1.06 23.88 -3.23
C SER A 97 2.12 22.80 -3.14
N THR A 98 1.67 21.57 -2.95
CA THR A 98 2.56 20.41 -2.86
C THR A 98 2.09 19.32 -3.80
N LEU A 99 3.04 18.54 -4.28
CA LEU A 99 2.81 17.26 -4.95
C LEU A 99 3.62 16.22 -4.20
N SER A 100 2.99 15.12 -3.84
CA SER A 100 3.66 13.96 -3.23
C SER A 100 3.58 12.77 -4.16
N GLY A 101 4.66 12.02 -4.31
CA GLY A 101 4.70 10.80 -5.12
C GLY A 101 5.60 9.74 -4.51
N GLY A 102 5.14 8.50 -4.41
CA GLY A 102 5.93 7.43 -3.80
C GLY A 102 5.31 6.04 -3.86
N LEU A 103 6.16 5.03 -3.69
CA LEU A 103 5.75 3.62 -3.62
C LEU A 103 5.29 3.29 -2.19
N VAL A 104 4.11 2.70 -2.08
CA VAL A 104 3.48 2.36 -0.80
C VAL A 104 3.97 0.98 -0.35
N VAL A 105 5.25 0.88 -0.02
CA VAL A 105 5.92 -0.39 0.31
C VAL A 105 5.39 -1.06 1.58
N GLY A 106 4.77 -0.32 2.50
CA GLY A 106 4.10 -0.87 3.69
C GLY A 106 2.83 -1.64 3.33
N ASN A 107 2.15 -1.25 2.26
CA ASN A 107 1.01 -1.99 1.70
C ASN A 107 1.52 -3.16 0.86
N LYS A 108 1.24 -4.39 1.33
CA LYS A 108 1.59 -5.64 0.63
C LYS A 108 0.45 -6.25 -0.19
N LYS A 109 -0.64 -5.51 -0.39
CA LYS A 109 -1.85 -5.96 -1.10
C LYS A 109 -2.15 -5.14 -2.35
N GLY A 110 -1.29 -4.18 -2.70
CA GLY A 110 -1.46 -3.31 -3.86
C GLY A 110 -2.83 -2.64 -3.89
N LEU A 111 -3.48 -2.65 -5.06
CA LEU A 111 -4.84 -2.12 -5.24
C LEU A 111 -5.89 -2.93 -4.47
N SER A 112 -5.65 -4.21 -4.18
CA SER A 112 -6.60 -5.05 -3.44
C SER A 112 -6.93 -4.48 -2.07
N ALA A 113 -5.99 -3.78 -1.42
CA ALA A 113 -6.25 -3.05 -0.18
C ALA A 113 -7.35 -1.98 -0.34
N LEU A 114 -7.32 -1.19 -1.42
CA LEU A 114 -8.30 -0.14 -1.68
C LEU A 114 -9.66 -0.73 -2.07
N TYR A 115 -9.67 -1.81 -2.84
CA TYR A 115 -10.91 -2.52 -3.18
C TYR A 115 -11.57 -3.16 -1.95
N ALA A 116 -10.77 -3.74 -1.04
CA ALA A 116 -11.26 -4.22 0.25
C ALA A 116 -11.81 -3.07 1.10
N GLN A 117 -11.10 -1.95 1.22
CA GLN A 117 -11.56 -0.77 1.96
C GLN A 117 -12.84 -0.17 1.39
N LYS A 118 -13.00 -0.17 0.06
CA LYS A 118 -14.26 0.21 -0.61
C LYS A 118 -15.40 -0.73 -0.21
N SER A 119 -15.16 -2.04 -0.14
CA SER A 119 -16.19 -3.03 0.20
C SER A 119 -16.72 -2.87 1.63
N THR A 120 -15.91 -2.34 2.53
CA THR A 120 -16.29 -2.09 3.93
C THR A 120 -16.80 -0.66 4.18
N GLY A 121 -16.91 0.17 3.13
CA GLY A 121 -17.38 1.55 3.24
C GLY A 121 -16.36 2.52 3.83
N GLY A 122 -15.07 2.15 3.90
CA GLY A 122 -14.01 2.98 4.47
C GLY A 122 -13.45 4.05 3.55
N LEU A 123 -14.05 4.28 2.38
CA LEU A 123 -13.66 5.29 1.40
C LEU A 123 -14.87 6.15 1.04
N THR A 124 -14.70 7.47 1.13
CA THR A 124 -15.69 8.47 0.71
C THR A 124 -15.68 8.68 -0.80
N THR A 125 -14.53 8.41 -1.45
CA THR A 125 -14.39 8.38 -2.90
C THR A 125 -13.65 7.12 -3.33
N PHE A 126 -14.17 6.46 -4.36
CA PHE A 126 -13.50 5.37 -5.05
C PHE A 126 -13.94 5.35 -6.51
N LYS A 127 -13.01 5.68 -7.41
CA LYS A 127 -13.24 5.77 -8.84
C LYS A 127 -12.09 5.09 -9.58
N PRO A 128 -12.27 3.85 -10.07
CA PRO A 128 -11.39 3.29 -11.08
C PRO A 128 -11.32 4.23 -12.29
N VAL A 129 -10.12 4.46 -12.80
CA VAL A 129 -9.87 5.32 -13.97
C VAL A 129 -9.24 4.51 -15.09
N ASP A 130 -9.11 5.14 -16.26
CA ASP A 130 -8.41 4.52 -17.39
C ASP A 130 -6.98 4.13 -16.98
N PRO A 131 -6.45 2.99 -17.48
CA PRO A 131 -5.11 2.54 -17.13
C PRO A 131 -4.04 3.60 -17.45
N ILE A 132 -3.14 3.84 -16.50
CA ILE A 132 -2.02 4.76 -16.68
C ILE A 132 -0.82 3.95 -17.19
N GLU A 133 -0.40 4.21 -18.44
CA GLU A 133 0.69 3.46 -19.07
C GLU A 133 0.48 1.93 -19.00
N GLY A 134 -0.78 1.50 -19.18
CA GLY A 134 -1.20 0.09 -19.14
C GLY A 134 -1.45 -0.48 -17.74
N HIS A 135 -1.26 0.30 -16.68
CA HIS A 135 -1.42 -0.16 -15.30
C HIS A 135 -2.78 0.24 -14.72
N PRO A 136 -3.46 -0.64 -13.97
CA PRO A 136 -4.74 -0.31 -13.35
C PRO A 136 -4.57 0.82 -12.33
N ALA A 137 -5.54 1.72 -12.26
CA ALA A 137 -5.46 2.90 -11.42
C ALA A 137 -6.82 3.27 -10.80
N VAL A 138 -6.76 3.88 -9.62
CA VAL A 138 -7.93 4.27 -8.83
C VAL A 138 -7.68 5.64 -8.21
N ILE A 139 -8.63 6.56 -8.40
CA ILE A 139 -8.75 7.76 -7.57
C ILE A 139 -9.54 7.39 -6.32
N TYR A 140 -9.02 7.72 -5.15
CA TYR A 140 -9.68 7.40 -3.88
C TYR A 140 -9.51 8.52 -2.86
N ALA A 141 -10.34 8.52 -1.83
CA ALA A 141 -10.14 9.36 -0.65
C ALA A 141 -10.98 8.85 0.52
N ASN A 142 -10.61 9.31 1.71
CA ASN A 142 -11.30 9.06 2.97
C ASN A 142 -11.46 10.37 3.75
N GLY A 143 -12.26 11.30 3.21
CA GLY A 143 -12.55 12.62 3.75
C GLY A 143 -11.56 13.71 3.34
N SER A 144 -10.59 13.40 2.47
CA SER A 144 -9.59 14.36 1.97
C SER A 144 -9.95 14.96 0.61
N GLU A 145 -11.14 14.69 0.09
CA GLU A 145 -11.60 15.25 -1.17
C GLU A 145 -11.77 16.76 -1.08
N GLY A 146 -11.45 17.45 -2.17
CA GLY A 146 -11.68 18.88 -2.26
C GLY A 146 -11.02 19.48 -3.47
N ARG A 147 -11.32 20.76 -3.69
CA ARG A 147 -10.64 21.57 -4.70
C ARG A 147 -9.13 21.52 -4.50
N GLY A 148 -8.38 21.35 -5.59
CA GLY A 148 -6.92 21.25 -5.55
C GLY A 148 -6.35 19.95 -4.97
N THR A 149 -7.18 19.02 -4.51
CA THR A 149 -6.71 17.74 -3.96
C THR A 149 -7.12 16.57 -4.82
N CYS A 150 -6.20 15.65 -5.06
CA CYS A 150 -6.50 14.34 -5.63
C CYS A 150 -5.55 13.31 -5.03
N THR A 151 -6.02 12.08 -4.82
CA THR A 151 -5.17 10.95 -4.45
C THR A 151 -5.38 9.87 -5.50
N LEU A 152 -4.34 9.62 -6.29
CA LEU A 152 -4.31 8.58 -7.31
C LEU A 152 -3.40 7.44 -6.83
N ALA A 153 -3.89 6.20 -6.90
CA ALA A 153 -3.06 5.00 -6.78
C ALA A 153 -3.01 4.28 -8.12
N VAL A 154 -1.80 3.89 -8.54
CA VAL A 154 -1.57 3.05 -9.72
C VAL A 154 -0.94 1.74 -9.26
N GLY A 155 -1.50 0.61 -9.68
CA GLY A 155 -0.96 -0.71 -9.39
C GLY A 155 0.30 -0.97 -10.21
N ILE A 156 1.46 -1.04 -9.55
CA ILE A 156 2.77 -1.33 -10.16
C ILE A 156 3.02 -2.84 -10.22
N ARG A 157 2.51 -3.55 -9.21
CA ARG A 157 2.39 -5.01 -9.12
C ARG A 157 1.10 -5.32 -8.35
N ASP A 158 0.65 -6.57 -8.35
CA ASP A 158 -0.55 -6.96 -7.58
C ASP A 158 -0.42 -6.67 -6.07
N ASP A 159 0.83 -6.57 -5.58
CA ASP A 159 1.17 -6.30 -4.18
C ASP A 159 1.68 -4.88 -3.91
N LEU A 160 1.88 -4.04 -4.94
CA LEU A 160 2.53 -2.73 -4.80
C LEU A 160 1.82 -1.65 -5.61
N VAL A 161 1.58 -0.49 -4.99
CA VAL A 161 1.04 0.70 -5.66
C VAL A 161 2.01 1.87 -5.61
N TYR A 162 1.99 2.70 -6.65
CA TYR A 162 2.54 4.04 -6.65
C TYR A 162 1.41 5.04 -6.42
N THR A 163 1.61 5.97 -5.50
CA THR A 163 0.63 7.02 -5.21
C THR A 163 1.12 8.37 -5.69
N VAL A 164 0.20 9.19 -6.19
CA VAL A 164 0.43 10.59 -6.55
C VAL A 164 -0.65 11.46 -5.93
N ILE A 165 -0.23 12.45 -5.16
CA ILE A 165 -1.09 13.25 -4.29
C ILE A 165 -0.77 14.73 -4.45
N PRO A 166 -1.38 15.42 -5.42
CA PRO A 166 -1.39 16.87 -5.46
C PRO A 166 -2.30 17.44 -4.36
N HIS A 167 -1.79 18.46 -3.67
CA HIS A 167 -2.52 19.33 -2.77
C HIS A 167 -2.20 20.78 -3.13
N LEU A 168 -3.06 21.37 -3.95
CA LEU A 168 -2.81 22.59 -4.69
C LEU A 168 -3.61 23.76 -4.13
N SER A 169 -2.93 24.89 -3.94
CA SER A 169 -3.55 26.15 -3.56
C SER A 169 -4.10 26.89 -4.79
N ALA A 170 -5.01 27.86 -4.58
CA ALA A 170 -5.71 28.58 -5.66
C ALA A 170 -4.81 29.27 -6.70
N GLY A 171 -3.54 29.55 -6.38
CA GLY A 171 -2.57 30.13 -7.30
C GLY A 171 -1.88 29.14 -8.24
N ASN A 172 -2.05 27.83 -8.05
CA ASN A 172 -1.40 26.82 -8.89
C ASN A 172 -2.20 26.59 -10.19
N PRO A 173 -1.55 26.48 -11.36
CA PRO A 173 -2.24 26.32 -12.65
C PRO A 173 -3.09 25.04 -12.75
N MET A 174 -2.79 24.02 -11.95
CA MET A 174 -3.48 22.73 -11.96
C MET A 174 -4.55 22.61 -10.85
N VAL A 175 -4.87 23.68 -10.11
CA VAL A 175 -5.81 23.62 -8.97
C VAL A 175 -7.22 23.16 -9.36
N GLU A 176 -7.66 23.44 -10.58
CA GLU A 176 -8.96 23.00 -11.11
C GLU A 176 -8.95 21.55 -11.62
N ASP A 177 -7.77 20.99 -11.89
CA ASP A 177 -7.59 19.62 -12.39
C ASP A 177 -6.44 18.88 -11.66
N PRO A 178 -6.54 18.70 -10.32
CA PRO A 178 -5.52 17.99 -9.56
C PRO A 178 -5.41 16.52 -9.99
N CYS A 179 -6.51 15.87 -10.40
CA CYS A 179 -6.46 14.48 -10.84
C CYS A 179 -5.81 14.30 -12.22
N GLY A 180 -5.99 15.24 -13.15
CA GLY A 180 -5.26 15.25 -14.41
C GLY A 180 -3.77 15.50 -14.21
N MET A 181 -3.39 16.36 -13.24
CA MET A 181 -2.00 16.48 -12.81
C MET A 181 -1.46 15.16 -12.25
N ALA A 182 -2.20 14.52 -11.34
CA ALA A 182 -1.80 13.24 -10.76
C ALA A 182 -1.58 12.16 -11.82
N ALA A 183 -2.48 12.06 -12.80
CA ALA A 183 -2.37 11.10 -13.90
C ALA A 183 -1.14 11.35 -14.79
N LYS A 184 -0.85 12.60 -15.14
CA LYS A 184 0.35 12.97 -15.93
C LYS A 184 1.64 12.64 -15.20
N VAL A 185 1.71 12.99 -13.91
CA VAL A 185 2.87 12.67 -13.05
C VAL A 185 3.04 11.16 -12.89
N ALA A 186 1.95 10.41 -12.67
CA ALA A 186 2.01 8.96 -12.59
C ALA A 186 2.50 8.32 -13.90
N ALA A 187 2.05 8.82 -15.05
CA ALA A 187 2.53 8.36 -16.36
C ALA A 187 4.03 8.62 -16.54
N ALA A 188 4.52 9.80 -16.15
CA ALA A 188 5.95 10.13 -16.15
C ALA A 188 6.75 9.19 -15.23
N ALA A 189 6.25 8.93 -14.02
CA ALA A 189 6.87 8.02 -13.07
C ALA A 189 7.02 6.61 -13.66
N ILE A 190 5.94 6.05 -14.20
CA ILE A 190 5.92 4.69 -14.75
C ILE A 190 6.87 4.54 -15.94
N LYS A 191 6.96 5.56 -16.81
CA LYS A 191 7.94 5.58 -17.91
C LYS A 191 9.38 5.55 -17.38
N ASN A 192 9.67 6.36 -16.37
CA ASN A 192 10.98 6.39 -15.74
C ASN A 192 11.31 5.07 -15.02
N PHE A 193 10.33 4.43 -14.36
CA PHE A 193 10.52 3.11 -13.73
C PHE A 193 10.88 2.03 -14.73
N LYS A 194 10.26 2.03 -15.91
CA LYS A 194 10.54 1.05 -16.98
C LYS A 194 11.90 1.27 -17.63
N GLY A 195 12.48 2.47 -17.51
CA GLY A 195 13.80 2.82 -18.05
C GLY A 195 14.95 2.70 -17.05
N ALA A 196 14.67 2.38 -15.78
CA ALA A 196 15.61 2.37 -14.67
C ALA A 196 16.24 0.99 -14.38
#